data_AF-A0A3B9P8I0-F1
#
_entry.id   AF-A0A3B9P8I0-F1
#
_cell.length_a   1.000
_cell.length_b   1.000
_cell.length_c   1.000
_cell.angle_alpha   90.00
_cell.angle_beta   90.00
_cell.angle_gamma   90.00
#
_symmetry.space_group_name_H-M   'P 1'
#
loop_
_entity.id
_entity.type
_entity.pdbx_description
1 polymer ?
#
loop_
_entity_poly.entity_id
_entity_poly.type
_entity_poly.pdbx_seq_one_letter_code
_entity_poly.pdbx_strand_id
1 'polypeptide(L)'
;MPASLTSVKIQLEIQLSELSSLVWSSDALEEAIRAALAEIASTYGAAVTLSGLDGAISTTLEDADVHALVIGGVAHAARFRIFGRFEEATPEDFNHEALIRWAEAAMAEFQSTLTRIRLRRFQESTDHPYSPWDWDEGRTFL
;
A
#
# COMPACT_ATOMS: atom_id res chain seq x y z
N MET A 1 19.00 0.73 0.13
CA MET A 1 18.76 -0.23 1.24
C MET A 1 17.32 -0.66 1.11
N PRO A 2 16.99 -1.95 1.26
CA PRO A 2 15.61 -2.41 1.16
C PRO A 2 14.76 -1.75 2.24
N ALA A 3 13.50 -1.43 1.91
CA ALA A 3 12.58 -0.84 2.88
C ALA A 3 12.34 -1.80 4.05
N SER A 4 12.30 -1.23 5.26
CA SER A 4 11.95 -1.91 6.52
C SER A 4 10.80 -1.19 7.21
N LEU A 5 10.15 -1.87 8.16
CA LEU A 5 9.10 -1.27 8.98
C LEU A 5 9.56 0.05 9.61
N THR A 6 10.76 0.07 10.18
CA THR A 6 11.33 1.27 10.81
C THR A 6 11.47 2.41 9.80
N SER A 7 11.99 2.15 8.60
CA SER A 7 12.16 3.20 7.59
C SER A 7 10.82 3.76 7.09
N VAL A 8 9.81 2.89 6.95
CA VAL A 8 8.49 3.29 6.47
C VAL A 8 7.76 4.10 7.55
N LYS A 9 7.81 3.68 8.81
CA LYS A 9 7.23 4.45 9.94
C LYS A 9 7.81 5.85 10.05
N ILE A 10 9.14 5.99 9.96
CA ILE A 10 9.80 7.31 9.98
C ILE A 10 9.27 8.19 8.83
N GLN A 11 9.11 7.65 7.63
CA GLN A 11 8.59 8.41 6.49
C GLN A 11 7.12 8.82 6.69
N LEU A 12 6.29 7.91 7.23
CA LEU A 12 4.89 8.22 7.57
C LEU A 12 4.80 9.33 8.62
N GLU A 13 5.59 9.24 9.70
CA GLU A 13 5.62 10.25 10.76
C GLU A 13 6.00 11.63 10.21
N ILE A 14 7.01 11.71 9.34
CA ILE A 14 7.42 12.96 8.70
C ILE A 14 6.28 13.54 7.87
N GLN A 15 5.67 12.75 6.97
CA GLN A 15 4.59 13.24 6.12
C GLN A 15 3.37 13.68 6.94
N LEU A 16 2.96 12.87 7.92
CA LEU A 16 1.81 13.18 8.77
C LEU A 16 2.04 14.41 9.65
N SER A 17 3.29 14.64 10.08
CA SER A 17 3.67 15.84 10.86
C SER A 17 3.67 17.12 10.02
N GLU A 18 4.04 17.04 8.73
CA GLU A 18 3.95 18.20 7.83
C GLU A 18 2.49 18.59 7.55
N LEU A 19 1.60 17.60 7.53
CA LEU A 19 0.19 17.78 7.17
C LEU A 19 -0.69 18.14 8.37
N SER A 20 -0.31 17.67 9.55
CA SER A 20 -1.08 17.85 10.77
C SER A 20 -0.15 17.95 11.97
N SER A 21 -0.49 18.81 12.92
CA SER A 21 0.15 18.85 14.24
C SER A 21 -0.35 17.72 15.16
N LEU A 22 -0.89 16.64 14.59
CA LEU A 22 -1.44 15.52 15.34
C LEU A 22 -0.34 14.56 15.75
N VAL A 23 -0.46 14.04 16.97
CA VAL A 23 0.33 12.89 17.43
C VAL A 23 -0.32 11.62 16.88
N TRP A 24 0.52 10.68 16.42
CA TRP A 24 0.12 9.40 15.86
C TRP A 24 0.77 8.26 16.64
N SER A 25 -0.05 7.36 17.18
CA SER A 25 0.45 6.19 17.88
C SER A 25 1.18 5.24 16.94
N SER A 26 2.24 4.62 17.46
CA SER A 26 3.02 3.60 16.75
C SER A 26 2.14 2.47 16.20
N ASP A 27 1.16 2.04 16.99
CA ASP A 27 0.25 0.94 16.63
C ASP A 27 -0.70 1.34 15.49
N ALA A 28 -1.17 2.60 15.48
CA ALA A 28 -2.01 3.12 14.39
C ALA A 28 -1.24 3.17 13.07
N LEU A 29 0.03 3.59 13.12
CA LEU A 29 0.90 3.60 11.94
C LEU A 29 1.17 2.18 11.43
N GLU A 30 1.41 1.22 12.31
CA GLU A 30 1.62 -0.17 11.91
C GLU A 30 0.37 -0.81 11.29
N GLU A 31 -0.81 -0.55 11.84
CA GLU A 31 -2.08 -1.00 11.24
C GLU A 31 -2.32 -0.35 9.88
N ALA A 32 -1.96 0.93 9.73
CA ALA A 32 -2.08 1.64 8.46
C ALA A 32 -1.12 1.06 7.39
N ILE A 33 0.10 0.74 7.78
CA ILE A 33 1.07 0.05 6.92
C ILE A 33 0.54 -1.34 6.54
N ARG A 34 -0.04 -2.09 7.48
CA ARG A 34 -0.63 -3.41 7.23
C ARG A 34 -1.77 -3.33 6.21
N ALA A 35 -2.67 -2.36 6.36
CA ALA A 35 -3.78 -2.13 5.42
C ALA A 35 -3.27 -1.77 4.01
N ALA A 36 -2.31 -0.86 3.91
CA ALA A 36 -1.71 -0.48 2.63
C ALA A 36 -0.97 -1.66 1.96
N LEU A 37 -0.21 -2.43 2.74
CA LEU A 37 0.51 -3.60 2.25
C LEU A 37 -0.45 -4.68 1.74
N ALA A 38 -1.60 -4.87 2.40
CA ALA A 38 -2.62 -5.81 1.95
C ALA A 38 -3.22 -5.43 0.58
N GLU A 39 -3.45 -4.15 0.32
CA GLU A 39 -3.92 -3.68 -0.99
C GLU A 39 -2.86 -3.80 -2.10
N ILE A 40 -1.58 -3.59 -1.75
CA ILE A 40 -0.46 -3.84 -2.67
C ILE A 40 -0.34 -5.34 -2.96
N ALA A 41 -0.46 -6.20 -1.95
CA ALA A 41 -0.43 -7.65 -2.10
C ALA A 41 -1.57 -8.16 -3.00
N SER A 42 -2.77 -7.62 -2.82
CA SER A 42 -3.91 -7.86 -3.73
C SER A 42 -3.58 -7.49 -5.18
N THR A 43 -2.88 -6.37 -5.37
CA THR A 43 -2.43 -5.90 -6.70
C THR A 43 -1.32 -6.78 -7.29
N TYR A 44 -0.46 -7.35 -6.46
CA TYR A 44 0.56 -8.31 -6.90
C TYR A 44 -0.02 -9.68 -7.26
N GLY A 45 -1.19 -10.02 -6.72
CA GLY A 45 -1.76 -11.37 -6.80
C GLY A 45 -1.05 -12.38 -5.89
N ALA A 46 -0.19 -11.92 -4.98
CA ALA A 46 0.62 -12.75 -4.09
C ALA A 46 0.88 -12.04 -2.76
N ALA A 47 1.21 -12.81 -1.71
CA ALA A 47 1.56 -12.25 -0.42
C ALA A 47 2.86 -11.44 -0.50
N VAL A 48 2.85 -10.24 0.07
CA VAL A 48 3.99 -9.31 0.13
C VAL A 48 4.37 -9.09 1.59
N THR A 49 5.66 -9.11 1.89
CA THR A 49 6.18 -8.96 3.24
C THR A 49 7.07 -7.73 3.33
N LEU A 50 7.10 -7.14 4.53
CA LEU A 50 7.99 -6.05 4.90
C LEU A 50 8.77 -6.46 6.15
N SER A 51 10.10 -6.40 6.09
CA SER A 51 10.96 -6.75 7.22
C SER A 51 10.56 -5.97 8.49
N GLY A 52 10.30 -6.70 9.57
CA GLY A 52 9.89 -6.16 10.87
C GLY A 52 8.37 -6.07 11.08
N LEU A 53 7.56 -6.20 10.03
CA LEU A 53 6.09 -6.24 10.15
C LEU A 53 5.61 -7.69 10.33
N ASP A 54 4.73 -7.94 11.30
CA ASP A 54 4.12 -9.26 11.55
C ASP A 54 5.12 -10.41 11.68
N GLY A 55 6.32 -10.14 12.20
CA GLY A 55 7.40 -11.12 12.37
C GLY A 55 8.16 -11.48 11.08
N ALA A 56 7.93 -10.78 9.97
CA ALA A 56 8.65 -11.02 8.72
C ALA A 56 10.14 -10.64 8.83
N ILE A 57 11.01 -11.53 8.37
CA ILE A 57 12.47 -11.40 8.46
C ILE A 57 13.09 -10.79 7.19
N SER A 58 12.34 -10.81 6.09
CA SER A 58 12.75 -10.26 4.79
C SER A 58 11.62 -9.46 4.15
N THR A 59 12.01 -8.46 3.37
CA THR A 59 11.10 -7.65 2.56
C THR A 59 11.01 -8.27 1.16
N THR A 60 9.80 -8.62 0.73
CA THR A 60 9.52 -9.04 -0.67
C THR A 60 8.87 -7.94 -1.50
N LEU A 61 8.46 -6.84 -0.87
CA LEU A 61 8.01 -5.64 -1.57
C LEU A 61 9.14 -5.11 -2.48
N GLU A 62 8.81 -4.79 -3.72
CA GLU A 62 9.77 -4.18 -4.65
C GLU A 62 10.09 -2.75 -4.23
N ASP A 63 11.35 -2.35 -4.35
CA ASP A 63 11.80 -0.98 -4.04
C ASP A 63 11.02 0.09 -4.83
N ALA A 64 10.57 -0.25 -6.06
CA ALA A 64 9.76 0.62 -6.90
C ALA A 64 8.38 0.96 -6.31
N ASP A 65 7.87 0.12 -5.40
CA ASP A 65 6.51 0.23 -4.84
C ASP A 65 6.49 0.71 -3.39
N VAL A 66 7.66 0.96 -2.80
CA VAL A 66 7.79 1.54 -1.45
C VAL A 66 7.06 2.88 -1.36
N HIS A 67 7.10 3.69 -2.42
CA HIS A 67 6.37 4.95 -2.47
C HIS A 67 4.84 4.76 -2.37
N ALA A 68 4.31 3.73 -3.03
CA ALA A 68 2.88 3.40 -2.93
C ALA A 68 2.52 2.94 -1.52
N LEU A 69 3.41 2.19 -0.85
CA LEU A 69 3.22 1.79 0.55
C LEU A 69 3.14 3.01 1.48
N VAL A 70 4.01 4.00 1.28
CA VAL A 70 4.02 5.23 2.09
C VAL A 70 2.73 6.02 1.90
N ILE A 71 2.32 6.31 0.66
CA ILE A 71 1.09 7.05 0.39
C ILE A 71 -0.14 6.29 0.93
N GLY A 72 -0.19 4.97 0.72
CA GLY A 72 -1.27 4.13 1.23
C GLY A 72 -1.33 4.13 2.76
N GLY A 73 -0.17 4.04 3.42
CA GLY A 73 -0.08 4.09 4.88
C GLY A 73 -0.55 5.43 5.44
N VAL A 74 -0.17 6.54 4.79
CA VAL A 74 -0.62 7.89 5.13
C VAL A 74 -2.15 8.03 4.94
N ALA A 75 -2.69 7.54 3.84
CA ALA A 75 -4.13 7.57 3.56
C ALA A 75 -4.94 6.72 4.55
N HIS A 76 -4.47 5.52 4.90
CA HIS A 76 -5.14 4.65 5.88
C HIS A 76 -5.05 5.20 7.30
N ALA A 77 -3.90 5.75 7.71
CA ALA A 77 -3.76 6.40 9.01
C ALA A 77 -4.79 7.54 9.16
N ALA A 78 -4.88 8.41 8.15
CA ALA A 78 -5.85 9.49 8.11
C ALA A 78 -7.29 8.99 8.27
N ARG A 79 -7.67 7.96 7.51
CA ARG A 79 -9.02 7.37 7.57
C ARG A 79 -9.32 6.72 8.91
N PHE A 80 -8.37 5.98 9.49
CA PHE A 80 -8.58 5.36 10.79
C PHE A 80 -8.84 6.40 11.88
N ARG A 81 -8.17 7.55 11.81
CA ARG A 81 -8.43 8.65 12.72
C ARG A 81 -9.81 9.29 12.50
N ILE A 82 -10.20 9.53 11.24
CA ILE A 82 -11.54 10.05 10.90
C ILE A 82 -12.66 9.13 11.42
N PHE A 83 -12.49 7.81 11.30
CA PHE A 83 -13.48 6.83 11.76
C PHE A 83 -13.39 6.51 13.26
N GLY A 84 -12.53 7.20 14.02
CA GLY A 84 -12.38 6.98 15.46
C GLY A 84 -11.83 5.60 15.83
N ARG A 85 -11.13 4.93 14.91
CA ARG A 85 -10.48 3.62 15.19
C ARG A 85 -9.29 3.75 16.15
N PHE A 86 -8.66 4.92 16.19
CA PHE A 86 -7.58 5.23 17.13
C PHE A 86 -7.92 6.56 17.81
N GLU A 87 -8.25 6.48 19.10
CA GLU A 87 -8.53 7.65 19.92
C GLU A 87 -7.22 8.17 20.51
N GLU A 88 -6.72 9.25 19.92
CA GLU A 88 -5.58 9.99 20.45
C GLU A 88 -5.97 11.46 20.59
N ALA A 89 -5.35 12.15 21.55
CA ALA A 89 -5.69 13.54 21.88
C ALA A 89 -5.71 14.39 20.60
N THR A 90 -6.88 14.98 20.33
CA THR A 90 -7.10 15.84 19.16
C THR A 90 -7.30 17.26 19.69
N PRO A 91 -6.56 18.26 19.20
CA PRO A 91 -6.71 19.64 19.66
C PRO A 91 -8.13 20.16 19.47
N GLU A 92 -8.59 21.06 20.36
CA GLU A 92 -9.94 21.63 20.28
C GLU A 92 -10.19 22.40 18.97
N ASP A 93 -9.16 23.02 18.38
CA ASP A 93 -9.23 23.77 17.12
C ASP A 93 -8.99 22.91 15.86
N PHE A 94 -9.07 21.58 15.97
CA PHE A 94 -8.74 20.70 14.86
C PHE A 94 -9.76 20.78 13.70
N ASN A 95 -9.26 21.13 12.51
CA ASN A 95 -10.08 21.17 11.30
C ASN A 95 -10.29 19.77 10.70
N HIS A 96 -11.35 19.11 11.15
CA HIS A 96 -11.74 17.78 10.69
C HIS A 96 -12.04 17.71 9.19
N GLU A 97 -12.62 18.77 8.62
CA GLU A 97 -12.98 18.81 7.20
C GLU A 97 -11.74 18.85 6.29
N ALA A 98 -10.69 19.58 6.73
CA ALA A 98 -9.41 19.60 6.03
C ALA A 98 -8.75 18.21 6.04
N LEU A 99 -8.79 17.51 7.17
CA LEU A 99 -8.27 16.13 7.26
C LEU A 99 -9.02 15.18 6.35
N ILE A 100 -10.36 15.28 6.30
CA ILE A 100 -11.19 14.43 5.42
C ILE A 100 -10.82 14.64 3.95
N ARG A 101 -10.82 15.90 3.47
CA ARG A 101 -10.46 16.20 2.07
C ARG A 101 -9.07 15.71 1.72
N TRP A 102 -8.13 15.87 2.64
CA TRP A 102 -6.77 15.41 2.42
C TRP A 102 -6.66 13.87 2.43
N ALA A 103 -7.36 13.19 3.34
CA ALA A 103 -7.42 11.72 3.37
C ALA A 103 -8.01 11.15 2.07
N GLU A 104 -9.04 11.80 1.52
CA GLU A 104 -9.62 11.46 0.23
C GLU A 104 -8.62 11.67 -0.92
N ALA A 105 -7.89 12.78 -0.92
CA ALA A 105 -6.85 13.06 -1.91
C ALA A 105 -5.71 12.03 -1.85
N ALA A 106 -5.20 11.74 -0.65
CA ALA A 106 -4.17 10.72 -0.42
C ALA A 106 -4.64 9.32 -0.85
N MET A 107 -5.91 8.98 -0.59
CA MET A 107 -6.49 7.72 -1.04
C MET A 107 -6.63 7.67 -2.56
N ALA A 108 -7.05 8.76 -3.21
CA ALA A 108 -7.11 8.83 -4.67
C ALA A 108 -5.73 8.69 -5.32
N GLU A 109 -4.70 9.31 -4.72
CA GLU A 109 -3.32 9.14 -5.13
C GLU A 109 -2.86 7.69 -4.94
N PHE A 110 -3.16 7.08 -3.80
CA PHE A 110 -2.83 5.68 -3.55
C PHE A 110 -3.46 4.75 -4.60
N GLN A 111 -4.74 4.89 -4.91
CA GLN A 111 -5.41 4.10 -5.95
C GLN A 111 -4.79 4.32 -7.34
N SER A 112 -4.33 5.54 -7.62
CA SER A 112 -3.60 5.85 -8.86
C SER A 112 -2.24 5.13 -8.91
N THR A 113 -1.52 5.08 -7.78
CA THR A 113 -0.26 4.33 -7.70
C THR A 113 -0.48 2.82 -7.84
N LEU A 114 -1.52 2.25 -7.22
CA LEU A 114 -1.89 0.84 -7.41
C LEU A 114 -2.19 0.52 -8.88
N THR A 115 -2.88 1.42 -9.58
CA THR A 115 -3.14 1.27 -11.01
C THR A 115 -1.86 1.25 -11.83
N ARG A 116 -0.87 2.08 -11.49
CA ARG A 116 0.45 2.08 -12.14
C ARG A 116 1.22 0.79 -11.87
N ILE A 117 1.16 0.25 -10.66
CA ILE A 117 1.76 -1.05 -10.32
C ILE A 117 1.13 -2.16 -11.16
N ARG A 118 -0.21 -2.21 -11.23
CA ARG A 118 -0.94 -3.18 -12.07
C ARG A 118 -0.48 -3.10 -13.52
N LEU A 119 -0.40 -1.90 -14.08
CA LEU A 119 0.01 -1.70 -15.46
C LEU A 119 1.46 -2.13 -15.70
N ARG A 120 2.39 -1.77 -14.82
CA ARG A 120 3.81 -2.17 -14.91
C ARG A 120 3.93 -3.69 -14.91
N ARG A 121 3.30 -4.35 -13.93
CA ARG A 121 3.33 -5.81 -13.80
C ARG A 121 2.67 -6.52 -14.98
N PHE A 122 1.59 -5.96 -15.52
CA PHE A 122 0.97 -6.48 -16.74
C PHE A 122 1.92 -6.42 -17.95
N GLN A 123 2.69 -5.33 -18.08
CA GLN A 123 3.67 -5.17 -19.16
C GLN A 123 4.89 -6.08 -19.00
N GLU A 124 5.31 -6.35 -17.76
CA GLU A 124 6.44 -7.22 -17.43
C GLU A 124 6.07 -8.71 -17.45
N SER A 125 4.77 -9.04 -17.46
CA SER A 125 4.31 -10.43 -17.46
C SER A 125 4.71 -11.16 -18.74
N THR A 126 5.44 -12.25 -18.57
CA THR A 126 5.76 -13.18 -19.66
C THR A 126 4.66 -14.21 -19.89
N ASP A 127 3.65 -14.27 -19.00
CA ASP A 127 2.49 -15.14 -19.18
C ASP A 127 1.53 -14.49 -20.17
N HIS A 128 1.44 -15.10 -21.35
CA HIS A 128 0.46 -14.70 -22.34
C HIS A 128 -0.93 -15.19 -21.91
N PRO A 129 -1.95 -14.31 -21.84
CA PRO A 129 -3.31 -14.71 -21.47
C PRO A 129 -3.96 -15.66 -22.48
N TYR A 130 -3.36 -15.78 -23.67
CA TYR A 130 -3.75 -16.73 -24.69
C TYR A 130 -2.67 -17.80 -24.81
N SER A 131 -3.07 -19.05 -24.55
CA SER A 131 -2.23 -20.20 -24.87
C SER A 131 -2.17 -20.32 -26.40
N PRO A 132 -0.99 -20.55 -27.01
CA PRO A 132 -0.92 -20.91 -28.41
C PRO A 132 -1.77 -22.16 -28.62
N TRP A 133 -2.63 -22.13 -29.64
CA TRP A 133 -3.43 -23.29 -30.00
C TRP A 133 -2.49 -24.43 -30.37
N ASP A 134 -2.40 -25.42 -29.48
CA ASP A 134 -1.58 -26.60 -29.70
C ASP A 134 -2.34 -27.50 -30.67
N TRP A 135 -2.03 -27.32 -31.95
CA TRP A 135 -2.68 -28.09 -33.00
C TRP A 135 -2.16 -29.52 -32.99
N ASP A 136 -2.96 -30.43 -32.44
CA ASP A 136 -2.74 -31.87 -32.59
C ASP A 136 -3.22 -32.29 -33.99
N GLU A 137 -2.28 -32.32 -34.94
CA GLU A 137 -2.46 -32.92 -36.26
C GLU A 137 -2.66 -34.42 -36.05
N GLY A 138 -3.91 -34.83 -35.77
CA GLY A 138 -4.27 -36.20 -35.45
C GLY A 138 -3.66 -37.17 -36.47
N ARG A 139 -2.64 -37.93 -36.04
CA ARG A 139 -1.97 -38.97 -36.85
C ARG A 139 -2.84 -40.22 -37.06
N THR A 140 -4.16 -40.05 -37.07
CA THR A 140 -5.17 -41.11 -37.20
C THR A 140 -6.16 -40.77 -38.31
N PHE A 141 -5.63 -40.44 -39.49
CA PHE A 141 -6.35 -40.64 -40.74
C PHE A 141 -5.55 -41.67 -41.54
N LEU A 142 -6.17 -42.85 -41.68
CA LEU A 142 -5.67 -44.10 -42.27
C LEU A 142 -4.93 -43.93 -43.61
#